data_AF-A0AAD4H1G9-F1
#
_entry.id   AF-A0AAD4H1G9-F1
#
_cell.length_a   1.000
_cell.length_b   1.000
_cell.length_c   1.000
_cell.angle_alpha   90.00
_cell.angle_beta   90.00
_cell.angle_gamma   90.00
#
_symmetry.space_group_name_H-M   'P 1'
#
loop_
_entity.id
_entity.type
_entity.pdbx_description
1 polymer ?
#
loop_
_entity_poly.entity_id
_entity_poly.type
_entity_poly.pdbx_seq_one_letter_code
_entity_poly.pdbx_strand_id
1 'polypeptide(L)' 'MLARTIAVLSMIVAAASALTCTVNDDGVNYRPGPGSQYPPFGTVNRGQNLNYRRRSGDWIMGDLWGGRTG' A
#
# COMPACT_ATOMS: atom_id res chain seq x y z
N MET A 1 37.33 13.36 -36.37
CA MET A 1 35.88 13.50 -36.09
C MET A 1 35.54 12.58 -34.93
N LEU A 2 35.06 13.15 -33.82
CA LEU A 2 34.86 12.46 -32.54
C LEU A 2 33.59 11.60 -32.59
N ALA A 3 33.69 10.31 -32.25
CA ALA A 3 32.55 9.42 -32.12
C ALA A 3 31.73 9.82 -30.87
N ARG A 4 30.57 10.46 -31.11
CA ARG A 4 29.59 10.80 -30.08
C ARG A 4 28.48 9.75 -30.14
N THR A 5 28.46 8.77 -29.25
CA THR A 5 27.19 8.13 -28.87
C THR A 5 27.28 7.64 -27.44
N ILE A 6 26.53 8.33 -26.58
CA ILE A 6 26.32 8.03 -25.17
C ILE A 6 25.59 6.70 -25.07
N ALA A 7 26.12 5.77 -24.26
CA ALA A 7 25.44 4.54 -23.91
C ALA A 7 24.08 4.88 -23.28
N VAL A 8 22.98 4.46 -23.91
CA VAL A 8 21.65 4.51 -23.32
C VAL A 8 21.63 3.49 -22.19
N LEU A 9 21.79 3.97 -20.95
CA LEU A 9 21.55 3.17 -19.76
C LEU A 9 20.03 2.98 -19.65
N SER A 10 19.50 1.94 -20.30
CA SER A 10 18.10 1.54 -20.13
C SER A 10 17.86 1.15 -18.67
N MET A 11 17.32 2.07 -17.87
CA MET A 11 16.66 1.72 -16.62
C MET A 11 15.40 0.95 -16.97
N ILE A 12 15.50 -0.38 -16.91
CA ILE A 12 14.33 -1.23 -16.69
C ILE A 12 13.72 -0.82 -15.35
N VAL A 13 12.66 -0.02 -15.39
CA VAL A 13 11.80 0.17 -14.23
C VAL A 13 11.04 -1.14 -14.04
N ALA A 14 11.57 -2.02 -13.20
CA ALA A 14 10.84 -3.19 -12.75
C ALA A 14 9.60 -2.70 -11.98
N ALA A 15 8.41 -2.88 -12.55
CA ALA A 15 7.17 -2.60 -11.84
C ALA A 15 7.05 -3.59 -10.69
N ALA A 16 7.21 -3.10 -9.46
CA ALA A 16 6.91 -3.90 -8.28
C ALA A 16 5.41 -4.19 -8.26
N SER A 17 5.03 -5.47 -8.35
CA SER A 17 3.65 -5.90 -8.21
C SER A 17 3.19 -5.68 -6.77
N ALA A 18 2.32 -4.70 -6.54
CA ALA A 18 1.72 -4.46 -5.23
C ALA A 18 0.70 -5.56 -4.92
N LEU A 19 0.81 -6.15 -3.74
CA LEU A 19 -0.23 -7.04 -3.22
C LEU A 19 -1.47 -6.20 -2.88
N THR A 20 -2.64 -6.62 -3.34
CA THR A 20 -3.91 -5.95 -3.02
C THR A 20 -4.64 -6.78 -1.97
N CYS A 21 -5.12 -6.12 -0.92
CA CYS A 21 -6.00 -6.72 0.08
C CYS A 21 -7.41 -6.17 -0.10
N THR A 22 -8.41 -7.03 0.11
CA THR A 22 -9.82 -6.64 0.12
C THR A 22 -10.36 -6.84 1.52
N VAL A 23 -11.08 -5.83 2.03
CA VAL A 23 -11.77 -5.92 3.31
C VAL A 23 -12.93 -6.92 3.17
N ASN A 24 -13.02 -7.88 4.08
CA ASN A 24 -14.01 -8.98 4.02
C ASN A 24 -15.25 -8.76 4.92
N ASP A 25 -15.22 -7.75 5.80
CA ASP A 25 -16.27 -7.47 6.77
C ASP A 25 -16.65 -5.99 6.80
N ASP A 26 -17.79 -5.67 7.41
CA ASP A 26 -18.34 -4.33 7.50
C ASP A 26 -17.98 -3.69 8.85
N GLY A 27 -17.74 -2.37 8.86
CA GLY A 27 -17.42 -1.65 10.09
C GLY A 27 -16.04 -1.94 10.70
N VAL A 28 -15.06 -2.39 9.91
CA VAL A 28 -13.71 -2.71 10.39
C VAL A 28 -12.95 -1.42 10.72
N ASN A 29 -12.33 -1.34 11.90
CA ASN A 29 -11.55 -0.17 12.30
C ASN A 29 -10.26 -0.02 11.47
N TYR A 30 -10.14 1.10 10.76
CA TYR A 30 -8.95 1.47 9.99
C TYR A 30 -8.10 2.47 10.76
N ARG A 31 -6.84 2.13 11.03
CA ARG A 31 -5.97 2.85 11.99
C ARG A 31 -4.53 2.95 11.47
N PRO A 32 -3.75 3.97 11.88
CA PRO A 32 -2.38 4.19 11.41
C PRO A 32 -1.32 3.20 11.92
N GLY A 33 -1.64 2.38 12.92
CA GLY A 33 -0.65 1.53 13.56
C GLY A 33 -1.23 0.31 14.27
N PRO A 34 -0.34 -0.64 14.62
CA PRO A 34 -0.73 -1.84 15.35
C PRO A 34 -0.89 -1.52 16.85
N GLY A 35 -2.06 -1.84 17.40
CA GLY A 35 -2.36 -1.67 18.83
C GLY A 35 -3.44 -0.63 19.11
N SER A 36 -3.89 -0.60 20.37
CA SER A 36 -4.98 0.26 20.85
C SER A 36 -4.56 1.71 21.10
N GLN A 37 -3.25 1.99 21.16
CA GLN A 37 -2.72 3.35 21.28
C GLN A 37 -2.92 4.19 20.00
N TYR A 38 -3.22 3.55 18.87
CA TYR A 38 -3.47 4.22 17.60
C TYR A 38 -4.98 4.39 17.40
N PRO A 39 -5.53 5.61 17.52
CA PRO A 39 -6.95 5.84 17.28
C PRO A 39 -7.30 5.55 15.81
N PRO A 40 -8.49 4.99 15.53
CA PRO A 40 -8.92 4.75 14.16
C PRO A 40 -9.17 6.07 13.42
N PHE A 41 -8.85 6.10 12.14
CA PHE A 41 -9.30 7.16 11.23
C PHE A 41 -10.81 7.08 10.97
N GLY A 42 -11.37 5.89 11.10
CA GLY A 42 -12.77 5.57 10.87
C GLY A 42 -12.93 4.08 10.64
N THR A 43 -14.04 3.71 10.01
CA THR A 43 -14.36 2.33 9.64
C THR A 43 -14.30 2.15 8.12
N VAL A 44 -13.91 0.95 7.70
CA VAL A 44 -13.97 0.47 6.32
C VAL A 44 -14.93 -0.72 6.22
N ASN A 45 -15.50 -0.90 5.03
CA ASN A 45 -16.53 -1.90 4.78
C ASN A 45 -16.08 -2.94 3.75
N ARG A 46 -16.87 -4.01 3.64
CA ARG A 46 -16.57 -5.13 2.74
C ARG A 46 -16.40 -4.62 1.30
N GLY A 47 -15.41 -5.16 0.60
CA GLY A 47 -15.13 -4.83 -0.79
C GLY A 47 -14.22 -3.63 -0.99
N GLN A 48 -13.91 -2.85 0.06
CA GLN A 48 -12.87 -1.83 -0.06
C GLN A 48 -11.49 -2.47 -0.24
N ASN A 49 -10.71 -1.90 -1.13
CA ASN A 49 -9.37 -2.38 -1.46
C ASN A 49 -8.29 -1.50 -0.85
N LEU A 50 -7.17 -2.13 -0.49
CA LEU A 50 -5.96 -1.45 -0.04
C LEU A 50 -4.72 -2.09 -0.65
N ASN A 51 -3.73 -1.27 -0.97
CA ASN A 51 -2.42 -1.75 -1.39
C ASN A 51 -1.62 -2.15 -0.16
N TYR A 52 -1.30 -3.43 -0.04
CA TYR A 52 -0.55 -3.97 1.08
C TYR A 52 0.84 -3.34 1.17
N ARG A 53 1.24 -2.95 2.40
CA ARG A 53 2.60 -2.49 2.70
C ARG A 53 3.32 -3.42 3.66
N ARG A 54 2.71 -3.71 4.80
CA ARG A 54 3.32 -4.57 5.84
C ARG A 54 2.27 -5.23 6.71
N ARG A 55 2.69 -6.28 7.41
CA ARG A 55 1.91 -6.96 8.44
C ARG A 55 2.63 -6.87 9.79
N SER A 56 1.86 -6.75 10.86
CA SER A 56 2.35 -6.83 12.25
C SER A 56 1.32 -7.63 13.07
N GLY A 57 1.65 -8.88 13.41
CA GLY A 57 0.68 -9.81 13.97
C GLY A 57 -0.51 -9.98 13.04
N ASP A 58 -1.73 -9.78 13.54
CA ASP A 58 -2.96 -9.85 12.74
C ASP A 58 -3.37 -8.52 12.10
N TRP A 59 -2.57 -7.48 12.29
CA TRP A 59 -2.83 -6.18 11.70
C TRP A 59 -2.08 -6.00 10.39
N ILE A 60 -2.78 -5.48 9.37
CA ILE A 60 -2.23 -5.17 8.05
C ILE A 60 -2.22 -3.66 7.88
N MET A 61 -1.07 -3.14 7.46
CA MET A 61 -0.93 -1.77 6.97
C MET A 61 -1.09 -1.77 5.45
N GLY A 62 -1.87 -0.83 4.94
CA GLY A 62 -1.94 -0.56 3.51
C GLY A 62 -2.35 0.85 3.17
N ASP A 63 -2.36 1.13 1.86
CA ASP A 63 -2.93 2.34 1.30
C ASP A 63 -4.37 2.07 0.88
N LEU A 64 -5.33 2.55 1.66
CA LEU A 64 -6.74 2.50 1.28
C LEU A 64 -6.96 3.29 -0.01
N TRP A 65 -7.63 2.69 -0.99
CA TRP A 65 -7.91 3.36 -2.26
C TRP A 65 -8.81 4.57 -2.03
N GLY A 66 -8.34 5.75 -2.44
CA GLY A 66 -9.02 7.03 -2.19
C GLY A 66 -8.90 7.54 -0.75
N GLY A 67 -8.07 6.93 0.09
CA GLY A 67 -7.94 7.24 1.51
C GLY A 67 -6.50 7.50 1.98
N ARG A 68 -6.33 7.43 3.29
CA ARG A 68 -5.04 7.59 3.99
C ARG A 68 -4.35 6.23 4.14
N THR A 69 -3.05 6.20 4.36
CA THR A 69 -2.32 4.98 4.76
C THR A 69 -2.62 4.62 6.21
N GLY A 70 -2.98 3.37 6.45
CA GLY A 70 -3.36 2.80 7.74
C GLY A 70 -2.87 1.38 7.83
#